data_AF-A0A1D8GGL7-F1
#
_entry.id   AF-A0A1D8GGL7-F1
#
_cell.length_a   1.000
_cell.length_b   1.000
_cell.length_c   1.000
_cell.angle_alpha   90.00
_cell.angle_beta   90.00
_cell.angle_gamma   90.00
#
_symmetry.space_group_name_H-M   'P 1'
#
loop_
_entity.id
_entity.type
_entity.pdbx_description
1 polymer ?
#
loop_
_entity_poly.entity_id
_entity_poly.type
_entity_poly.pdbx_seq_one_letter_code
_entity_poly.pdbx_strand_id
1 'polypeptide(L)'
;MEGKIRDVRNYEEQIKSTIFSFYEAFYKRDRLMMYSYLDTSFQREVPLNYFLIHPEYDKDLGRLLEIIRIEIQHERKIAFVEGTVEMNKENKNFGIALKTDFGGWKIEGESIYKRDFVF
;
A
#
# COMPACT_ATOMS: atom_id res chain seq x y z
N MET A 1 22.58 16.89 23.74
CA MET A 1 22.00 15.72 23.06
C MET A 1 20.88 16.23 22.16
N GLU A 2 21.20 16.51 20.91
CA GLU A 2 20.20 16.96 19.94
C GLU A 2 19.58 15.72 19.29
N GLY A 3 18.37 15.38 19.69
CA GLY A 3 17.58 14.37 19.01
C GLY A 3 17.28 14.88 17.60
N LYS A 4 17.88 14.24 16.58
CA LYS A 4 17.54 14.45 15.18
C LYS A 4 16.02 14.43 15.04
N ILE A 5 15.43 15.58 14.74
CA ILE A 5 14.05 15.70 14.29
C ILE A 5 13.99 14.87 13.00
N ARG A 6 13.52 13.62 13.09
CA ARG A 6 13.18 12.83 11.90
C ARG A 6 12.01 13.57 11.26
N ASP A 7 12.28 14.22 10.14
CA ASP A 7 11.33 15.08 9.45
C ASP A 7 10.08 14.28 9.07
N VAL A 8 8.98 14.51 9.79
CA VAL A 8 7.70 13.82 9.60
C VAL A 8 7.18 14.01 8.17
N ARG A 9 7.45 15.17 7.56
CA ARG A 9 7.07 15.48 6.17
C ARG A 9 7.70 14.51 5.18
N ASN A 10 8.89 14.00 5.50
CA ASN A 10 9.58 13.03 4.66
C ASN A 10 8.87 11.67 4.67
N TYR A 11 8.29 11.24 5.79
CA TYR A 11 7.59 9.95 5.84
C TYR A 11 6.25 9.99 5.13
N GLU A 12 5.47 11.05 5.28
CA GLU A 12 4.22 11.20 4.54
C GLU A 12 4.44 11.17 3.03
N GLU A 13 5.44 11.90 2.52
CA GLU A 13 5.75 11.91 1.09
C GLU A 13 6.28 10.56 0.59
N GLN A 14 7.09 9.85 1.39
CA GLN A 14 7.51 8.48 1.04
C GLN A 14 6.34 7.50 1.01
N ILE A 15 5.39 7.61 1.94
CA ILE A 15 4.18 6.79 1.99
C ILE A 15 3.32 7.07 0.75
N LYS A 16 3.04 8.34 0.45
CA LYS A 16 2.30 8.74 -0.76
C LYS A 16 2.98 8.21 -2.02
N SER A 17 4.29 8.39 -2.14
CA SER A 17 5.08 7.90 -3.27
C SER A 17 4.96 6.37 -3.44
N THR A 18 5.01 5.63 -2.33
CA THR A 18 4.83 4.17 -2.33
C THR A 18 3.44 3.78 -2.86
N ILE A 19 2.38 4.45 -2.39
CA ILE A 19 1.00 4.18 -2.80
C ILE A 19 0.80 4.53 -4.27
N PHE A 20 1.24 5.72 -4.70
CA PHE A 20 1.12 6.16 -6.08
C PHE A 20 1.86 5.24 -7.04
N SER A 21 3.07 4.80 -6.69
CA SER A 21 3.85 3.88 -7.52
C SER A 21 3.19 2.49 -7.60
N PHE A 22 2.58 2.02 -6.51
CA PHE A 22 1.79 0.79 -6.52
C PHE A 22 0.57 0.89 -7.44
N TYR A 23 -0.19 1.98 -7.37
CA TYR A 23 -1.33 2.20 -8.27
C TYR A 23 -0.90 2.41 -9.72
N GLU A 24 0.24 3.06 -9.97
CA GLU A 24 0.81 3.18 -11.32
C GLU A 24 1.13 1.80 -11.90
N ALA A 25 1.74 0.91 -11.10
CA ALA A 25 1.98 -0.47 -11.50
C ALA A 25 0.67 -1.23 -11.77
N PHE A 26 -0.35 -1.03 -10.93
CA PHE A 26 -1.69 -1.59 -11.15
C PHE A 26 -2.30 -1.15 -12.48
N TYR A 27 -2.27 0.15 -12.80
CA TYR A 27 -2.80 0.67 -14.06
C TYR A 27 -2.05 0.13 -15.29
N LYS A 28 -0.75 -0.12 -15.15
CA LYS A 28 0.09 -0.73 -16.19
C LYS A 28 -0.06 -2.25 -16.28
N ARG A 29 -0.85 -2.87 -15.38
CA ARG A 29 -0.94 -4.32 -15.18
C ARG A 29 0.42 -4.97 -14.91
N ASP A 30 1.35 -4.22 -14.32
CA ASP A 30 2.68 -4.70 -13.96
C ASP A 30 2.64 -5.39 -12.59
N ARG A 31 2.18 -6.65 -12.61
CA ARG A 31 1.98 -7.44 -11.38
C ARG A 31 3.29 -7.73 -10.64
N LEU A 32 4.42 -7.80 -11.36
CA LEU A 32 5.74 -7.97 -10.74
C LEU A 32 6.10 -6.73 -9.93
N MET A 33 5.89 -5.55 -10.51
CA MET A 33 6.14 -4.28 -9.82
C MET A 33 5.17 -4.08 -8.64
N MET A 34 3.88 -4.40 -8.80
CA MET A 34 2.91 -4.39 -7.69
C MET A 34 3.40 -5.25 -6.52
N TYR A 35 3.82 -6.50 -6.79
CA TYR A 35 4.31 -7.42 -5.78
C TYR A 35 5.52 -6.86 -5.03
N SER A 36 6.40 -6.12 -5.72
CA SER A 36 7.59 -5.52 -5.12
C SER A 36 7.29 -4.46 -4.05
N TYR A 37 6.12 -3.82 -4.09
CA TYR A 37 5.68 -2.85 -3.08
C TYR A 37 5.01 -3.49 -1.86
N LEU A 38 4.68 -4.79 -1.94
CA LEU A 38 4.13 -5.53 -0.82
C LEU A 38 5.22 -5.88 0.18
N ASP A 39 4.80 -6.04 1.43
CA ASP A 39 5.71 -6.32 2.53
C ASP A 39 6.27 -7.75 2.50
N THR A 40 7.42 -7.94 3.14
CA THR A 40 8.16 -9.20 3.17
C THR A 40 7.38 -10.31 3.84
N SER A 41 6.52 -10.01 4.83
CA SER A 41 5.69 -11.05 5.48
C SER A 41 4.68 -11.62 4.48
N PHE A 42 3.99 -10.75 3.74
CA PHE A 42 3.09 -11.18 2.66
C PHE A 42 3.84 -11.96 1.58
N GLN A 43 4.99 -11.44 1.12
CA GLN A 43 5.79 -12.10 0.07
C GLN A 43 6.33 -13.49 0.48
N ARG A 44 6.52 -13.74 1.78
CA ARG A 44 6.91 -15.06 2.30
C ARG A 44 5.74 -16.04 2.30
N GLU A 45 4.55 -15.55 2.59
CA GLU A 45 3.34 -16.37 2.64
C GLU A 45 2.77 -16.65 1.25
N VAL A 46 2.83 -15.65 0.37
CA VAL A 46 2.29 -15.67 -0.99
C VAL A 46 3.46 -15.51 -1.97
N PRO A 47 4.12 -16.60 -2.39
CA PRO A 47 5.22 -16.52 -3.33
C PRO A 47 4.81 -15.87 -4.65
N LEU A 48 5.77 -15.20 -5.32
CA LEU A 48 5.53 -14.45 -6.56
C LEU A 48 4.79 -15.27 -7.63
N ASN A 49 5.17 -16.53 -7.86
CA ASN A 49 4.51 -17.38 -8.85
C ASN A 49 3.03 -17.62 -8.49
N TYR A 50 2.71 -17.80 -7.21
CA TYR A 50 1.35 -17.97 -6.73
C TYR A 50 0.55 -16.66 -6.92
N PHE A 51 1.13 -15.53 -6.53
CA PHE A 51 0.54 -14.20 -6.75
C PHE A 51 0.19 -13.98 -8.23
N LEU A 52 1.10 -14.32 -9.15
CA LEU A 52 0.94 -14.07 -10.60
C LEU A 52 -0.13 -14.94 -11.29
N ILE A 53 -0.52 -16.08 -10.74
CA ILE A 53 -1.43 -17.02 -11.41
C ILE A 53 -2.77 -17.20 -10.70
N HIS A 54 -2.86 -16.92 -9.39
CA HIS A 54 -4.08 -17.15 -8.64
C HIS A 54 -5.06 -15.97 -8.77
N PRO A 55 -6.33 -16.23 -9.14
CA PRO A 55 -7.34 -15.18 -9.36
C PRO A 55 -7.62 -14.29 -8.13
N GLU A 56 -7.41 -14.81 -6.92
CA GLU A 56 -7.61 -14.04 -5.68
C GLU A 56 -6.71 -12.79 -5.58
N TYR A 57 -5.59 -12.76 -6.31
CA TYR A 57 -4.70 -11.60 -6.39
C TYR A 57 -4.87 -10.78 -7.68
N ASP A 58 -5.81 -11.14 -8.54
CA ASP A 58 -6.19 -10.38 -9.74
C ASP A 58 -7.48 -9.58 -9.45
N LYS A 59 -7.40 -8.77 -8.40
CA LYS A 59 -8.52 -7.96 -7.88
C LYS A 59 -8.49 -6.58 -8.51
N ASP A 60 -9.65 -6.08 -8.92
CA ASP A 60 -9.81 -4.68 -9.29
C ASP A 60 -9.75 -3.80 -8.03
N LEU A 61 -8.78 -2.89 -7.98
CA LEU A 61 -8.58 -1.94 -6.88
C LEU A 61 -9.24 -0.58 -7.15
N GLY A 62 -9.86 -0.40 -8.32
CA GLY A 62 -10.41 0.87 -8.75
C GLY A 62 -9.35 1.90 -9.10
N ARG A 63 -9.81 3.10 -9.49
CA ARG A 63 -8.95 4.24 -9.79
C ARG A 63 -8.78 5.10 -8.54
N LEU A 64 -7.56 5.21 -8.03
CA LEU A 64 -7.20 6.15 -6.98
C LEU A 64 -7.59 7.58 -7.37
N LEU A 65 -8.44 8.21 -6.55
CA LEU A 65 -8.83 9.61 -6.69
C LEU A 65 -7.98 10.49 -5.77
N GLU A 66 -7.91 10.13 -4.48
CA GLU A 66 -7.17 10.90 -3.49
C GLU A 66 -6.77 10.07 -2.26
N ILE A 67 -5.78 10.57 -1.53
CA ILE A 67 -5.45 10.13 -0.17
C ILE A 67 -6.02 11.16 0.79
N ILE A 68 -6.98 10.74 1.63
CA ILE A 68 -7.69 11.61 2.57
C ILE A 68 -6.84 11.82 3.83
N ARG A 69 -6.26 10.73 4.35
CA ARG A 69 -5.60 10.74 5.66
C ARG A 69 -4.44 9.78 5.71
N ILE A 70 -3.37 10.20 6.40
CA ILE A 70 -2.22 9.36 6.74
C ILE A 70 -2.00 9.46 8.25
N GLU A 71 -2.06 8.34 8.96
CA GLU A 71 -1.68 8.24 10.36
C GLU A 71 -0.37 7.47 10.50
N ILE A 72 0.65 8.07 11.13
CA ILE A 72 1.98 7.46 11.27
C ILE A 72 2.26 7.16 12.74
N GLN A 73 2.59 5.91 13.06
CA GLN A 73 3.08 5.51 14.37
C GLN A 73 4.60 5.31 14.31
N HIS A 74 5.35 6.40 14.56
CA HIS A 74 6.80 6.44 14.36
C HIS A 74 7.59 5.38 15.14
N GLU A 75 7.20 5.10 16.39
CA GLU A 75 7.89 4.12 17.23
C GLU A 75 7.79 2.71 16.68
N ARG A 76 6.63 2.38 16.11
CA ARG A 76 6.32 1.08 15.52
C ARG A 76 6.70 1.00 14.05
N LYS A 77 7.02 2.13 13.42
CA LYS A 77 7.31 2.25 11.98
C LYS A 77 6.20 1.66 11.11
N ILE A 78 4.96 1.93 11.50
CA ILE A 78 3.75 1.58 10.77
C ILE A 78 2.99 2.85 10.42
N ALA A 79 2.20 2.77 9.37
CA ALA A 79 1.29 3.82 8.95
C ALA A 79 -0.03 3.23 8.48
N PHE A 80 -1.11 3.98 8.66
CA PHE A 80 -2.41 3.68 8.11
C PHE A 80 -2.82 4.81 7.17
N VAL A 81 -3.34 4.44 6.00
CA VAL A 81 -3.75 5.39 4.97
C VAL A 81 -5.19 5.13 4.58
N GLU A 82 -5.98 6.20 4.60
CA GLU A 82 -7.35 6.23 4.09
C GLU A 82 -7.38 7.07 2.81
N GLY A 83 -8.15 6.63 1.83
CA GLY A 83 -8.31 7.34 0.57
C GLY A 83 -9.61 6.96 -0.13
N THR A 84 -9.80 7.56 -1.31
CA THR A 84 -10.96 7.31 -2.17
C THR A 84 -10.52 6.70 -3.48
N VAL A 85 -11.24 5.68 -3.92
CA VAL A 85 -11.14 5.13 -5.29
C VAL A 85 -12.47 5.27 -6.02
N GLU A 86 -12.42 5.39 -7.33
CA GLU A 86 -13.57 5.18 -8.22
C GLU A 86 -13.61 3.71 -8.64
N MET A 87 -14.69 3.01 -8.30
CA MET A 87 -14.93 1.62 -8.71
C MET A 87 -16.39 1.47 -9.15
N ASN A 88 -16.61 0.93 -10.35
CA ASN A 88 -17.96 0.80 -10.94
C ASN A 88 -18.77 2.11 -10.99
N LYS A 89 -18.10 3.25 -11.25
CA LYS A 89 -18.67 4.62 -11.25
C LYS A 89 -19.19 5.10 -9.89
N GLU A 90 -18.79 4.42 -8.81
CA GLU A 90 -19.04 4.84 -7.44
C GLU A 90 -17.72 5.23 -6.77
N ASN A 91 -17.75 6.30 -5.97
CA ASN A 91 -16.65 6.64 -5.10
C ASN A 91 -16.73 5.77 -3.85
N LYS A 92 -15.66 5.05 -3.56
CA LYS A 92 -15.57 4.19 -2.38
C LYS A 92 -14.32 4.49 -1.59
N ASN A 93 -14.42 4.38 -0.27
CA ASN A 93 -13.29 4.62 0.60
C ASN A 93 -12.50 3.32 0.78
N PHE A 94 -11.19 3.45 0.93
CA PHE A 94 -10.30 2.33 1.19
C PHE A 94 -9.37 2.62 2.36
N GLY A 95 -8.84 1.56 2.94
CA GLY A 95 -7.88 1.61 4.04
C GLY A 95 -6.73 0.64 3.79
N ILE A 96 -5.49 1.15 3.81
CA ILE A 96 -4.29 0.32 3.68
C ILE A 96 -3.32 0.55 4.83
N ALA A 97 -2.73 -0.53 5.30
CA ALA A 97 -1.66 -0.48 6.28
C ALA A 97 -0.31 -0.53 5.55
N LEU A 98 0.67 0.19 6.07
CA LEU A 98 2.05 0.17 5.62
C LEU A 98 2.99 -0.06 6.80
N LYS A 99 4.12 -0.71 6.54
CA LYS A 99 5.21 -0.86 7.49
C LYS A 99 6.57 -0.67 6.81
N THR A 100 7.59 -0.35 7.59
CA THR A 100 8.94 -0.24 7.02
C THR A 100 9.61 -1.61 6.91
N ASP A 101 10.08 -1.96 5.72
CA ASP A 101 10.94 -3.12 5.46
C ASP A 101 12.23 -2.65 4.78
N PHE A 102 13.38 -3.11 5.29
CA PHE A 102 14.72 -2.77 4.76
C PHE A 102 14.98 -1.27 4.52
N GLY A 103 14.33 -0.41 5.32
CA GLY A 103 14.50 1.05 5.25
C GLY A 103 13.55 1.79 4.31
N GLY A 104 12.63 1.10 3.62
CA GLY A 104 11.56 1.71 2.82
C GLY A 104 10.17 1.33 3.32
N TRP A 105 9.15 2.12 2.96
CA TRP A 105 7.77 1.77 3.24
C TRP A 105 7.27 0.68 2.27
N LYS A 106 6.55 -0.29 2.80
CA LYS A 106 5.88 -1.36 2.06
C LYS A 106 4.42 -1.44 2.48
N ILE A 107 3.56 -1.80 1.54
CA ILE A 107 2.14 -2.01 1.79
C ILE A 107 1.95 -3.39 2.41
N GLU A 108 1.19 -3.46 3.50
CA GLU A 108 0.80 -4.74 4.08
C GLU A 108 -0.17 -5.45 3.13
N GLY A 109 0.29 -6.49 2.43
CA GLY A 109 -0.49 -7.13 1.36
C GLY A 109 -1.82 -7.70 1.84
N GLU A 110 -1.90 -8.10 3.11
CA GLU A 110 -3.16 -8.56 3.72
C GLU A 110 -4.24 -7.48 3.73
N SER A 111 -3.88 -6.21 3.86
CA SER A 111 -4.84 -5.09 3.86
C SER A 111 -5.52 -4.89 2.50
N ILE A 112 -4.91 -5.40 1.42
CA ILE A 112 -5.47 -5.34 0.06
C ILE A 112 -6.22 -6.64 -0.29
N TYR A 113 -5.59 -7.79 -0.03
CA TYR A 113 -6.01 -9.07 -0.62
C TYR A 113 -6.75 -10.00 0.34
N LYS A 114 -6.58 -9.84 1.66
CA LYS A 114 -7.22 -10.73 2.66
C LYS A 114 -8.31 -10.04 3.49
N ARG A 115 -8.33 -8.71 3.48
CA ARG A 115 -9.35 -7.89 4.15
C ARG A 115 -10.21 -7.15 3.12
N ASP A 116 -11.35 -6.64 3.57
CA ASP A 116 -12.19 -5.77 2.76
C ASP A 116 -11.46 -4.44 2.53
N PHE A 117 -10.72 -4.41 1.41
CA PHE A 117 -9.97 -3.25 0.92
C PHE A 117 -10.84 -1.99 0.83
N VAL A 118 -12.12 -2.17 0.55
CA VAL A 118 -13.11 -1.10 0.37
C VAL A 118 -14.21 -1.27 1.41
N PHE A 119 -14.64 -0.16 2.00
CA PHE A 119 -15.73 -0.09 2.98
C PHE A 119 -16.83 0.88 2.55
#